data_AF-A0A7C5R601-F1
#
_entry.id   AF-A0A7C5R601-F1
#
_cell.length_a   1.000
_cell.length_b   1.000
_cell.length_c   1.000
_cell.angle_alpha   90.00
_cell.angle_beta   90.00
_cell.angle_gamma   90.00
#
_symmetry.space_group_name_H-M   'P 1'
#
loop_
_entity.id
_entity.type
_entity.pdbx_description
1 polymer ?
#
loop_
_entity_poly.entity_id
_entity_poly.type
_entity_poly.pdbx_seq_one_letter_code
_entity_poly.pdbx_strand_id
1 'polypeptide(L)'
;MFDMKGFRLGSLFFIALFFWLPLTGQDEKEVTIIGVGDMMPGTNYPSRSYLPPDGGAGLLRDVQSILQNADVTFGNLEGTLYDG
;
A
#
# COMPACT_ATOMS: atom_id res chain seq x y z
N MET A 1 32.78 -9.79 -49.70
CA MET A 1 31.35 -9.82 -50.10
C MET A 1 30.70 -10.97 -49.36
N PHE A 2 30.04 -10.69 -48.23
CA PHE A 2 29.38 -11.73 -47.41
C PHE A 2 28.21 -12.32 -48.20
N ASP A 3 28.20 -13.64 -48.38
CA ASP A 3 27.12 -14.36 -49.07
C ASP A 3 25.90 -14.47 -48.15
N MET A 4 24.80 -13.80 -48.53
CA MET A 4 23.54 -13.78 -47.79
C MET A 4 22.67 -15.04 -48.00
N LYS A 5 23.12 -16.04 -48.79
CA LYS A 5 22.31 -17.22 -49.16
C LYS A 5 22.09 -18.23 -48.03
N GLY A 6 22.76 -18.08 -46.88
CA GLY A 6 22.66 -18.99 -45.73
C GLY A 6 21.52 -18.70 -44.74
N PHE A 7 20.85 -17.55 -44.86
CA PHE A 7 19.79 -17.17 -43.93
C PHE A 7 18.48 -17.84 -44.32
N ARG A 8 18.18 -19.01 -43.72
CA ARG A 8 16.96 -19.76 -44.02
C ARG A 8 15.75 -18.88 -43.71
N LEU A 9 14.81 -18.76 -44.65
CA LEU A 9 13.60 -17.95 -44.53
C LEU A 9 12.82 -18.17 -43.21
N GLY A 10 12.92 -19.38 -42.65
CA GLY A 10 12.39 -19.70 -41.32
C GLY A 10 13.01 -18.88 -40.18
N SER A 11 14.29 -18.55 -40.25
CA SER A 11 14.97 -17.68 -39.27
C SER A 11 14.43 -16.25 -39.29
N LEU A 12 14.04 -15.71 -40.46
CA LEU A 12 13.37 -14.40 -40.54
C LEU A 12 11.99 -14.45 -39.89
N PHE A 13 11.26 -15.55 -40.09
CA PHE A 13 9.96 -15.76 -39.50
C PHE A 13 10.03 -15.82 -37.96
N PHE A 14 10.97 -16.56 -37.38
CA PHE A 14 11.17 -16.63 -35.94
C PHE A 14 11.59 -15.28 -35.33
N ILE A 15 12.42 -14.50 -36.03
CA ILE A 15 12.79 -13.14 -35.60
C ILE A 15 11.57 -12.22 -35.63
N ALA A 16 10.78 -12.23 -36.71
CA ALA A 16 9.56 -11.44 -36.80
C ALA A 16 8.54 -11.82 -35.71
N LEU A 17 8.43 -13.11 -35.38
CA LEU A 17 7.57 -13.60 -34.30
C LEU A 17 8.03 -13.09 -32.92
N PHE A 18 9.35 -13.04 -32.68
CA PHE A 18 9.93 -12.52 -31.45
C PHE A 18 9.72 -11.01 -31.29
N PHE A 19 9.74 -10.25 -32.39
CA PHE A 19 9.46 -8.80 -32.38
C PHE A 19 7.96 -8.47 -32.30
N TRP A 20 7.08 -9.41 -32.64
CA TRP A 20 5.62 -9.23 -32.57
C TRP A 20 5.02 -9.74 -31.25
N LEU A 21 5.82 -10.40 -30.41
CA LEU A 21 5.38 -10.80 -29.07
C LEU A 21 5.25 -9.54 -28.21
N PRO A 22 4.07 -9.22 -27.66
CA PRO A 22 3.94 -8.11 -26.73
C PRO A 22 4.78 -8.44 -25.49
N LEU A 23 5.78 -7.61 -25.19
CA LEU A 23 6.40 -7.57 -23.87
C LEU A 23 5.30 -7.11 -22.91
N THR A 24 4.66 -8.06 -22.23
CA THR A 24 3.78 -7.73 -21.11
C THR A 24 4.67 -7.19 -20.00
N GLY A 25 4.73 -5.86 -19.89
CA GLY A 25 5.39 -5.20 -18.77
C GLY A 25 4.71 -5.64 -17.47
N GLN A 26 5.51 -5.91 -16.44
CA GLN A 26 4.95 -6.01 -15.09
C GLN A 26 4.38 -4.63 -14.75
N ASP A 27 3.08 -4.55 -14.43
CA ASP A 27 2.54 -3.36 -13.80
C ASP A 27 3.21 -3.23 -12.43
N GLU A 28 4.18 -2.33 -12.32
CA GLU A 28 4.75 -1.96 -11.03
C GLU A 28 3.65 -1.27 -10.23
N LYS A 29 3.04 -2.02 -9.31
CA LYS A 29 2.07 -1.48 -8.36
C LYS A 29 2.81 -1.03 -7.12
N GLU A 30 2.82 0.28 -6.90
CA GLU A 30 3.26 0.84 -5.63
C GLU A 30 2.15 0.68 -4.58
N VAL A 31 2.55 0.39 -3.34
CA VAL A 31 1.66 0.35 -2.17
C VAL A 31 2.27 1.27 -1.12
N THR A 32 1.47 2.21 -0.64
CA THR A 32 1.85 3.19 0.38
C THR A 32 1.36 2.74 1.76
N ILE A 33 2.22 2.88 2.76
CA ILE A 33 1.95 2.41 4.12
C ILE A 33 2.32 3.49 5.12
N ILE A 34 1.43 3.78 6.07
CA ILE A 34 1.72 4.60 7.24
C ILE A 34 1.66 3.73 8.49
N GLY A 35 2.76 3.71 9.24
CA GLY A 35 2.84 3.09 10.55
C GLY A 35 3.04 4.15 11.62
N VAL A 36 2.22 4.13 12.66
CA VAL A 36 2.46 4.89 13.89
C VAL A 36 2.91 3.95 15.01
N GLY A 37 3.63 4.50 15.99
CA GLY A 37 4.07 3.75 17.16
C GLY A 37 2.92 3.46 18.14
N ASP A 38 3.27 3.47 19.42
CA ASP A 38 2.33 3.18 20.50
C ASP A 38 1.23 4.25 20.58
N MET A 39 0.00 3.79 20.72
CA MET A 39 -1.21 4.59 20.86
C MET A 39 -1.91 4.21 22.15
N MET A 40 -2.14 5.23 22.99
CA MET A 40 -2.96 5.14 24.20
C MET A 40 -4.03 6.23 24.14
N PRO A 41 -5.21 5.98 23.54
CA PRO A 41 -6.26 7.00 23.35
C PRO A 41 -6.93 7.47 24.66
N GLY A 42 -6.54 6.91 25.80
CA GLY A 42 -7.14 7.20 27.10
C GLY A 42 -8.10 6.11 27.55
N THR A 43 -8.82 6.37 28.65
CA THR A 43 -9.75 5.41 29.26
C THR A 43 -11.02 6.10 29.74
N ASN A 44 -12.15 5.39 29.65
CA ASN A 44 -13.44 5.79 30.22
C ASN A 44 -13.69 5.19 31.62
N TYR A 45 -12.69 4.53 32.21
CA TYR A 45 -12.79 3.87 33.51
C TYR A 45 -11.92 4.55 34.59
N PRO A 46 -12.42 4.73 35.82
CA PRO A 46 -13.79 4.45 36.26
C PRO A 46 -14.80 5.54 35.86
N SER A 47 -14.36 6.63 35.22
CA SER A 47 -15.24 7.74 34.82
C SER A 47 -15.14 8.05 33.33
N ARG A 48 -16.30 8.18 32.68
CA ARG A 48 -16.39 8.64 31.28
C ARG A 48 -15.87 10.06 31.08
N SER A 49 -15.82 10.87 32.14
CA SER A 49 -15.30 12.23 32.09
C SER A 49 -13.79 12.33 31.85
N TYR A 50 -13.07 11.20 31.86
CA TYR A 50 -11.64 11.16 31.58
C TYR A 50 -11.32 11.28 30.09
N LEU A 51 -12.26 10.88 29.23
CA LEU A 51 -12.15 11.13 27.81
C LEU A 51 -12.69 12.52 27.47
N PRO A 52 -12.20 13.14 26.38
CA PRO A 52 -12.85 14.29 25.78
C PRO A 52 -14.33 14.00 25.45
N PRO A 53 -15.13 15.05 25.13
CA PRO A 53 -16.49 14.88 24.64
C PRO A 53 -16.60 13.84 23.51
N ASP A 54 -17.78 13.27 23.36
CA ASP A 54 -18.07 12.21 22.38
C ASP A 54 -17.21 10.94 22.57
N GLY A 55 -16.74 10.68 23.80
CA GLY A 55 -15.94 9.49 24.13
C GLY A 55 -14.57 9.47 23.45
N GLY A 56 -13.99 10.64 23.16
CA GLY A 56 -12.69 10.73 22.51
C GLY A 56 -12.70 10.41 21.01
N ALA A 57 -13.86 10.32 20.35
CA ALA A 57 -13.93 10.06 18.90
C ALA A 57 -13.11 11.06 18.05
N GLY A 58 -12.90 12.28 18.55
CA GLY A 58 -12.12 13.32 17.89
C GLY A 58 -10.61 13.31 18.15
N LEU A 59 -10.07 12.35 18.92
CA LEU A 59 -8.66 12.36 19.36
C LEU A 59 -7.64 12.43 18.22
N LEU A 60 -7.96 11.80 17.08
CA LEU A 60 -7.06 11.74 15.92
C LEU A 60 -7.41 12.76 14.82
N ARG A 61 -8.36 13.67 15.07
CA ARG A 61 -8.88 14.57 14.03
C ARG A 61 -7.81 15.42 13.38
N ASP A 62 -6.85 15.90 14.17
CA ASP A 62 -5.79 16.80 13.69
C ASP A 62 -4.77 16.10 12.78
N VAL A 63 -4.64 14.77 12.88
CA VAL A 63 -3.73 13.96 12.07
C VAL A 63 -4.46 13.09 11.04
N GLN A 64 -5.79 13.19 10.97
CA GLN A 64 -6.63 12.33 10.12
C GLN A 64 -6.23 12.40 8.64
N SER A 65 -5.93 13.60 8.13
CA SER A 65 -5.50 13.79 6.73
C SER A 65 -4.20 13.08 6.41
N ILE A 66 -3.28 13.01 7.38
CA ILE A 66 -2.00 12.28 7.26
C ILE A 66 -2.29 10.78 7.28
N LEU A 67 -3.01 10.29 8.30
CA LEU A 67 -3.29 8.87 8.48
C LEU A 67 -4.15 8.27 7.36
N GLN A 68 -4.90 9.08 6.61
CA GLN A 68 -5.68 8.64 5.45
C GLN A 68 -4.91 8.76 4.12
N ASN A 69 -3.68 9.26 4.12
CA ASN A 69 -2.85 9.44 2.93
C ASN A 69 -1.98 8.20 2.62
N ALA A 70 -2.53 7.00 2.78
CA ALA A 70 -1.88 5.75 2.42
C ALA A 70 -2.92 4.67 2.07
N ASP A 71 -2.49 3.65 1.34
CA ASP A 71 -3.31 2.47 1.04
C ASP A 71 -3.63 1.69 2.32
N VAL A 72 -2.67 1.62 3.24
CA VAL A 72 -2.83 0.99 4.56
C VAL A 72 -2.20 1.86 5.64
N THR A 73 -2.95 2.09 6.71
CA THR A 73 -2.46 2.75 7.92
C THR A 73 -2.73 1.88 9.14
N PHE A 74 -1.71 1.71 9.99
CA PHE A 74 -1.82 0.95 11.23
C PHE A 74 -0.99 1.58 12.36
N GLY A 75 -1.26 1.15 13.59
CA GLY A 75 -0.51 1.57 14.77
C GLY A 75 -0.58 0.55 15.88
N ASN A 76 0.30 0.66 16.87
CA ASN A 76 0.32 -0.24 18.02
C ASN A 76 -0.63 0.27 19.11
N LEU A 77 -1.75 -0.41 19.34
CA LEU A 77 -2.65 -0.05 20.43
C LEU A 77 -2.13 -0.64 21.75
N GLU A 78 -1.58 0.21 22.62
CA GLU A 78 -1.02 -0.19 23.92
C GLU A 78 -2.06 -0.06 25.05
N GLY A 79 -3.02 0.86 24.89
CA GLY A 79 -4.11 1.05 25.85
C GLY A 79 -5.11 -0.11 25.90
N THR A 80 -5.68 -0.35 27.08
CA THR A 80 -6.73 -1.36 27.28
C THR A 80 -8.06 -0.92 26.66
N LEU A 81 -8.71 -1.83 25.93
CA LEU A 81 -10.10 -1.67 25.53
C LEU A 81 -11.01 -2.21 26.63
N TYR A 82 -11.88 -1.34 27.17
CA TYR A 82 -12.87 -1.70 28.18
C TYR A 82 -14.27 -1.38 27.64
N ASP A 83 -15.11 -2.41 27.52
CA ASP A 83 -16.47 -2.32 26.99
C ASP A 83 -17.57 -2.32 28.06
N GLY A 84 -17.23 -2.56 29.33
CA GLY A 84 -18.16 -2.52 30.47
C GLY A 84 -18.41 -3.88 31.07
#